data_AF-A0A5E4R4V9-F1
#
_entry.id   AF-A0A5E4R4V9-F1
#
_cell.length_a   1.000
_cell.length_b   1.000
_cell.length_c   1.000
_cell.angle_alpha   90.00
_cell.angle_beta   90.00
_cell.angle_gamma   90.00
#
_symmetry.space_group_name_H-M   'P 1'
#
loop_
_entity.id
_entity.type
_entity.pdbx_description
1 polymer ?
#
loop_
_entity_poly.entity_id
_entity_poly.type
_entity_poly.pdbx_seq_one_letter_code
_entity_poly.pdbx_strand_id
1 'polypeptide(L)'
;MISSGDVNAAFQAALSASDLSLVIAACRAAEPARVFGPPCRLRQHVLLSLAQQLAADIATDTRLKHRYLEEAIMNLDSSNPVTREHLPIVMQHLQKQIMTFLSANPGHELSRQFRMLLMATEALVVKTK
;
A
#
# COMPACT_ATOMS: atom_id res chain seq x y z
N MET A 1 17.42 -16.62 -6.97
CA MET A 1 16.22 -16.15 -7.69
C MET A 1 15.07 -16.20 -6.70
N ILE A 2 14.44 -15.07 -6.38
CA ILE A 2 13.30 -15.05 -5.46
C ILE A 2 12.10 -15.60 -6.23
N SER A 3 11.60 -16.76 -5.83
CA SER A 3 10.40 -17.36 -6.45
C SER A 3 9.15 -16.63 -5.96
N SER A 4 8.03 -16.76 -6.68
CA SER A 4 6.76 -16.10 -6.33
C SER A 4 6.31 -16.35 -4.88
N GLY A 5 6.53 -17.56 -4.38
CA GLY A 5 6.24 -17.93 -2.99
C GLY A 5 7.15 -17.20 -1.99
N ASP A 6 8.42 -17.00 -2.34
CA ASP A 6 9.39 -16.31 -1.47
C ASP A 6 9.03 -14.82 -1.30
N VAL A 7 8.54 -14.16 -2.35
CA VAL A 7 8.14 -12.73 -2.26
C VAL A 7 7.00 -12.57 -1.27
N ASN A 8 5.89 -13.31 -1.45
CA ASN A 8 4.75 -13.18 -0.53
C ASN A 8 5.13 -13.58 0.89
N ALA A 9 5.91 -14.65 1.07
CA ALA A 9 6.36 -15.10 2.39
C ALA A 9 7.24 -14.04 3.09
N ALA A 10 8.16 -13.40 2.35
CA ALA A 10 9.02 -12.35 2.89
C ALA A 10 8.20 -11.12 3.33
N PHE A 11 7.26 -10.66 2.50
CA PHE A 11 6.37 -9.56 2.87
C PHE A 11 5.47 -9.93 4.05
N GLN A 12 4.90 -11.13 4.05
CA GLN A 12 4.06 -11.60 5.14
C GLN A 12 4.84 -11.68 6.46
N ALA A 13 6.08 -12.20 6.45
CA ALA A 13 6.94 -12.24 7.63
C ALA A 13 7.26 -10.83 8.16
N ALA A 14 7.62 -9.90 7.28
CA ALA A 14 7.87 -8.51 7.66
C ALA A 14 6.63 -7.83 8.25
N LEU A 15 5.46 -8.04 7.64
CA LEU A 15 4.20 -7.46 8.11
C LEU A 15 3.76 -8.07 9.45
N SER A 16 3.95 -9.37 9.65
CA SER A 16 3.64 -10.05 10.92
C SER A 16 4.53 -9.58 12.08
N ALA A 17 5.76 -9.13 11.80
CA ALA A 17 6.64 -8.55 12.82
C ALA A 17 6.16 -7.17 13.31
N SER A 18 5.20 -6.54 12.61
CA SER A 18 4.68 -5.19 12.92
C SER A 18 5.78 -4.12 13.01
N ASP A 19 6.89 -4.34 12.31
CA ASP A 19 8.02 -3.42 12.24
C ASP A 19 8.08 -2.78 10.85
N LEU A 20 7.73 -1.48 10.80
CA LEU A 20 7.75 -0.71 9.57
C LEU A 20 9.15 -0.69 8.91
N SER A 21 10.22 -0.76 9.70
CA SER A 21 11.59 -0.79 9.18
C SER A 21 11.85 -2.06 8.36
N LEU A 22 11.33 -3.21 8.81
CA LEU A 22 11.42 -4.48 8.07
C LEU A 22 10.58 -4.44 6.80
N VAL A 23 9.39 -3.86 6.85
CA VAL A 23 8.55 -3.67 5.66
C VAL A 23 9.25 -2.77 4.64
N ILE A 24 9.85 -1.66 5.08
CA ILE A 24 10.60 -0.77 4.19
C ILE A 24 11.84 -1.45 3.62
N ALA A 25 12.56 -2.25 4.42
CA ALA A 25 13.68 -3.04 3.93
C ALA A 25 13.22 -4.04 2.85
N ALA A 26 12.09 -4.72 3.05
CA ALA A 26 11.50 -5.61 2.03
C ALA A 26 11.12 -4.84 0.75
N CYS A 27 10.49 -3.67 0.88
CA CYS A 27 10.15 -2.81 -0.24
C CYS A 27 11.38 -2.29 -1.01
N ARG A 28 12.49 -2.01 -0.32
CA ARG A 28 13.75 -1.58 -0.95
C ARG A 28 14.47 -2.74 -1.64
N ALA A 29 14.44 -3.93 -1.05
CA ALA A 29 15.07 -5.13 -1.61
C ALA A 29 14.28 -5.73 -2.79
N ALA A 30 12.97 -5.51 -2.83
CA ALA A 30 12.11 -5.99 -3.89
C ALA A 30 11.88 -4.92 -4.96
N GLU A 31 11.92 -5.32 -6.22
CA GLU A 31 11.54 -4.46 -7.33
C GLU A 31 10.01 -4.45 -7.51
N PRO A 32 9.34 -3.29 -7.52
CA PRO A 32 7.87 -3.23 -7.61
C PRO A 32 7.30 -4.01 -8.80
N ALA A 33 7.95 -3.95 -9.96
CA ALA A 33 7.53 -4.73 -11.14
C ALA A 33 7.57 -6.25 -10.92
N ARG A 34 8.45 -6.75 -10.04
CA ARG A 34 8.53 -8.17 -9.70
C ARG A 34 7.50 -8.58 -8.64
N VAL A 35 7.07 -7.63 -7.80
CA VAL A 35 6.09 -7.83 -6.74
C VAL A 35 4.66 -7.72 -7.28
N PHE A 36 4.39 -6.65 -8.02
CA PHE A 36 3.05 -6.26 -8.50
C PHE A 36 2.82 -6.55 -9.99
N GLY A 37 3.86 -6.97 -10.74
CA GLY A 37 3.72 -7.32 -12.15
C GLY A 37 2.73 -8.47 -12.37
N PRO A 38 2.05 -8.54 -13.52
CA PRO A 38 1.00 -9.52 -13.76
C PRO A 38 1.56 -10.96 -13.85
N PRO A 39 1.06 -11.93 -13.05
CA PRO A 39 0.09 -11.78 -11.97
C PRO A 39 0.74 -11.29 -10.67
N CYS A 40 0.07 -10.37 -9.97
CA CYS A 40 0.53 -9.83 -8.69
C CYS A 40 0.90 -10.97 -7.73
N ARG A 41 2.10 -10.90 -7.15
CA ARG A 41 2.65 -11.96 -6.31
C ARG A 41 2.17 -11.89 -4.88
N LEU A 42 1.63 -10.74 -4.44
CA LEU A 42 1.12 -10.54 -3.09
C LEU A 42 -0.35 -10.93 -3.00
N ARG A 43 -0.70 -11.64 -1.93
CA ARG A 43 -2.09 -11.97 -1.62
C ARG A 43 -2.85 -10.73 -1.14
N GLN A 44 -4.18 -10.74 -1.29
CA GLN A 44 -5.05 -9.61 -0.95
C GLN A 44 -4.89 -9.11 0.51
N HIS A 45 -4.81 -10.01 1.49
CA HIS A 45 -4.55 -9.62 2.88
C HIS A 45 -3.17 -8.98 3.06
N VAL A 46 -2.15 -9.44 2.32
CA VAL A 46 -0.79 -8.87 2.36
C VAL A 46 -0.80 -7.47 1.76
N LEU A 47 -1.54 -7.24 0.67
CA LEU A 47 -1.72 -5.91 0.06
C LEU A 47 -2.39 -4.92 1.01
N LEU A 48 -3.48 -5.34 1.67
CA LEU A 48 -4.17 -4.52 2.67
C LEU A 48 -3.26 -4.17 3.85
N SER A 49 -2.58 -5.16 4.43
CA SER A 49 -1.64 -4.95 5.54
C SER A 49 -0.46 -4.06 5.13
N LEU A 50 0.07 -4.24 3.92
CA LEU A 50 1.13 -3.41 3.38
C LEU A 50 0.67 -1.95 3.26
N ALA A 51 -0.51 -1.71 2.66
CA ALA A 51 -1.05 -0.36 2.54
C ALA A 51 -1.25 0.29 3.92
N GLN A 52 -1.79 -0.46 4.88
CA GLN A 52 -1.99 0.02 6.24
C GLN A 52 -0.66 0.40 6.92
N GLN A 53 0.37 -0.45 6.84
CA GLN A 53 1.65 -0.18 7.50
C GLN A 53 2.42 0.97 6.83
N LEU A 54 2.40 1.06 5.49
CA LEU A 54 3.03 2.18 4.78
C LEU A 54 2.31 3.51 5.05
N ALA A 55 1.00 3.48 5.29
CA ALA A 55 0.22 4.66 5.66
C ALA A 55 0.53 5.18 7.08
N ALA A 56 1.01 4.33 7.99
CA ALA A 56 1.22 4.68 9.39
C ALA A 56 2.23 5.83 9.59
N ASP A 57 3.18 5.96 8.68
CA ASP A 57 4.11 7.08 8.63
C ASP A 57 4.47 7.38 7.17
N ILE A 58 3.77 8.29 6.50
CA ILE A 58 4.02 8.61 5.08
C ILE A 58 5.25 9.50 4.90
N ALA A 59 5.67 10.23 5.93
CA ALA A 59 6.70 11.27 5.83
C ALA A 59 8.12 10.70 5.66
N THR A 60 8.35 9.45 6.04
CA THR A 60 9.62 8.75 5.84
C THR A 60 9.59 7.88 4.59
N ASP A 61 10.68 7.85 3.81
CA ASP A 61 10.74 7.08 2.55
C ASP A 61 9.60 7.40 1.57
N THR A 62 9.12 8.65 1.58
CA THR A 62 7.87 9.08 0.94
C THR A 62 7.71 8.62 -0.50
N ARG A 63 8.76 8.73 -1.33
CA ARG A 63 8.74 8.27 -2.72
C ARG A 63 8.54 6.76 -2.86
N LEU A 64 9.23 5.97 -2.03
CA LEU A 64 9.10 4.52 -2.04
C LEU A 64 7.71 4.11 -1.55
N LYS A 65 7.24 4.71 -0.45
CA LYS A 65 5.92 4.43 0.11
C LYS A 65 4.81 4.79 -0.85
N HIS A 66 4.87 5.96 -1.49
CA HIS A 66 3.90 6.38 -2.49
C HIS A 66 3.80 5.35 -3.63
N ARG A 67 4.94 4.94 -4.20
CA ARG A 67 4.97 3.94 -5.29
C ARG A 67 4.35 2.61 -4.86
N TYR A 68 4.71 2.11 -3.68
CA TYR A 68 4.17 0.85 -3.18
C TYR A 68 2.68 0.93 -2.80
N LEU A 69 2.22 2.08 -2.28
CA LEU A 69 0.81 2.33 -1.98
C LEU A 69 -0.04 2.35 -3.25
N GLU A 70 0.43 3.05 -4.29
CA GLU A 70 -0.22 3.11 -5.60
C GLU A 70 -0.38 1.72 -6.20
N GLU A 71 0.73 0.97 -6.30
CA GLU A 71 0.73 -0.40 -6.82
C GLU A 71 -0.16 -1.33 -5.99
N ALA A 72 -0.12 -1.23 -4.65
CA ALA A 72 -0.96 -2.04 -3.80
C ALA A 72 -2.45 -1.78 -4.06
N ILE A 73 -2.85 -0.50 -4.13
CA ILE A 73 -4.24 -0.11 -4.40
C ILE A 73 -4.71 -0.58 -5.78
N MET A 74 -3.86 -0.47 -6.81
CA MET A 74 -4.19 -0.91 -8.16
C MET A 74 -4.38 -2.44 -8.28
N ASN A 75 -3.78 -3.21 -7.36
CA ASN A 75 -3.85 -4.67 -7.33
C ASN A 75 -4.88 -5.21 -6.32
N LEU A 76 -5.63 -4.35 -5.62
CA LEU A 76 -6.72 -4.77 -4.76
C LEU A 76 -7.93 -5.22 -5.58
N ASP A 77 -8.46 -6.38 -5.24
CA ASP A 77 -9.64 -6.98 -5.86
C ASP A 77 -10.84 -6.90 -4.91
N SER A 78 -11.80 -6.02 -5.20
CA SER A 78 -13.02 -5.84 -4.40
C SER A 78 -14.02 -7.00 -4.51
N SER A 79 -13.80 -7.94 -5.45
CA SER A 79 -14.56 -9.19 -5.50
C SER A 79 -14.11 -10.18 -4.43
N ASN A 80 -12.87 -10.07 -3.93
CA ASN A 80 -12.33 -10.92 -2.89
C ASN A 80 -13.00 -10.64 -1.52
N PRO A 81 -13.44 -11.67 -0.78
CA PRO A 81 -14.17 -11.49 0.49
C PRO A 81 -13.35 -10.76 1.56
N VAL A 82 -12.06 -11.10 1.70
CA VAL A 82 -11.17 -10.48 2.70
C VAL A 82 -10.94 -9.01 2.37
N THR A 83 -10.77 -8.70 1.08
CA THR A 83 -10.65 -7.32 0.62
C THR A 83 -11.92 -6.56 0.94
N ARG A 84 -13.08 -7.06 0.53
CA ARG A 84 -14.37 -6.39 0.76
C ARG A 84 -14.63 -6.06 2.23
N GLU A 85 -14.26 -6.97 3.13
CA GLU A 85 -14.45 -6.80 4.57
C GLU A 85 -13.57 -5.68 5.16
N HIS A 86 -12.28 -5.65 4.83
CA HIS A 86 -11.33 -4.74 5.47
C HIS A 86 -11.04 -3.45 4.68
N LEU A 87 -11.31 -3.44 3.38
CA LEU A 87 -10.98 -2.35 2.48
C LEU A 87 -11.54 -0.99 2.96
N PRO A 88 -12.81 -0.84 3.39
CA PRO A 88 -13.33 0.46 3.81
C PRO A 88 -12.51 1.07 4.97
N ILE A 89 -12.13 0.25 5.95
CA ILE A 89 -11.40 0.69 7.14
C ILE A 89 -9.96 1.08 6.76
N VAL A 90 -9.29 0.25 5.96
CA VAL A 90 -7.91 0.51 5.52
C VAL A 90 -7.84 1.75 4.63
N MET A 91 -8.78 1.91 3.70
CA MET A 91 -8.83 3.08 2.81
C MET A 91 -9.14 4.37 3.56
N GLN A 92 -10.09 4.37 4.51
CA GLN A 92 -10.37 5.54 5.35
C GLN A 92 -9.13 5.96 6.17
N HIS A 93 -8.40 4.99 6.73
CA HIS A 93 -7.17 5.27 7.43
C HIS A 93 -6.12 5.90 6.51
N LEU A 94 -5.89 5.32 5.34
CA LEU A 94 -4.94 5.84 4.36
C LEU A 94 -5.32 7.27 3.90
N GLN A 95 -6.60 7.52 3.62
CA GLN A 95 -7.10 8.84 3.26
C GLN A 95 -6.76 9.89 4.33
N LYS A 96 -7.04 9.57 5.60
CA LYS A 96 -6.70 10.44 6.73
C LYS A 96 -5.20 10.75 6.78
N GLN A 97 -4.35 9.74 6.63
CA GLN A 97 -2.89 9.92 6.67
C GLN A 97 -2.39 10.76 5.51
N ILE A 98 -2.91 10.54 4.29
CA ILE A 98 -2.59 11.36 3.12
C ILE A 98 -3.00 12.82 3.34
N MET A 99 -4.21 13.08 3.83
CA MET A 99 -4.69 14.43 4.11
C MET A 99 -3.83 15.14 5.18
N THR A 100 -3.46 14.43 6.25
CA THR A 100 -2.55 14.94 7.29
C THR A 100 -1.19 15.28 6.69
N PHE A 101 -0.60 14.38 5.89
CA PHE A 101 0.69 14.59 5.24
C PHE A 101 0.67 15.81 4.31
N LEU A 102 -0.36 15.94 3.45
CA LEU A 102 -0.51 17.07 2.52
C LEU A 102 -0.69 18.40 3.25
N SER A 103 -1.43 18.41 4.36
CA SER A 103 -1.64 19.61 5.18
C SER A 103 -0.36 20.06 5.86
N ALA A 104 0.45 19.11 6.35
CA ALA A 104 1.73 19.38 6.97
C ALA A 104 2.83 19.79 5.96
N ASN A 105 2.71 19.34 4.70
CA ASN A 105 3.73 19.54 3.67
C ASN A 105 3.14 20.12 2.36
N PRO A 106 2.62 21.36 2.36
CA PRO A 106 1.87 21.93 1.23
C PRO A 106 2.71 22.06 -0.06
N GLY A 107 4.03 22.17 0.06
CA GLY A 107 4.98 22.28 -1.06
C GLY A 107 5.70 20.99 -1.44
N HIS A 108 5.31 19.83 -0.89
CA HIS A 108 6.01 18.58 -1.18
C HIS A 108 5.92 18.22 -2.68
N GLU A 109 7.01 17.72 -3.24
CA GLU A 109 7.10 17.39 -4.68
C GLU A 109 6.08 16.33 -5.14
N LEU A 110 5.67 15.45 -4.22
CA LEU A 110 4.68 14.39 -4.47
C LEU A 110 3.23 14.80 -4.16
N SER A 111 2.97 16.06 -3.81
CA SER A 111 1.64 16.49 -3.39
C SER A 111 0.55 16.19 -4.41
N ARG A 112 0.85 16.32 -5.71
CA ARG A 112 -0.10 15.98 -6.78
C ARG A 112 -0.38 14.48 -6.81
N GLN A 113 0.65 13.66 -6.70
CA GLN A 113 0.57 12.20 -6.74
C GLN A 113 -0.22 11.65 -5.55
N PHE A 114 -0.02 12.20 -4.36
CA PHE A 114 -0.83 11.85 -3.20
C PHE A 114 -2.29 12.27 -3.32
N ARG A 115 -2.60 13.41 -3.95
CA ARG A 115 -4.00 13.79 -4.24
C ARG A 115 -4.65 12.84 -5.24
N MET A 116 -3.93 12.40 -6.27
CA MET A 116 -4.43 11.39 -7.21
C MET A 116 -4.67 10.05 -6.50
N LEU A 117 -3.76 9.65 -5.63
CA LEU A 117 -3.90 8.44 -4.81
C LEU A 117 -5.13 8.54 -3.90
N LEU A 118 -5.37 9.69 -3.28
CA LEU A 118 -6.55 9.95 -2.47
C LEU A 118 -7.85 9.72 -3.28
N MET A 119 -7.96 10.30 -4.47
CA MET A 119 -9.11 10.09 -5.35
C MET A 119 -9.30 8.62 -5.75
N ALA A 120 -8.20 7.89 -6.02
CA ALA A 120 -8.26 6.47 -6.33
C ALA A 120 -8.81 5.64 -5.16
N THR A 121 -8.41 5.95 -3.93
CA THR A 121 -8.95 5.27 -2.73
C THR A 121 -10.44 5.54 -2.55
N GLU A 122 -10.91 6.76 -2.82
CA GLU A 122 -12.34 7.12 -2.74
C GLU A 122 -13.17 6.31 -3.75
N ALA A 123 -12.70 6.25 -5.01
CA ALA A 123 -13.37 5.47 -6.05
C ALA A 123 -13.44 3.98 -5.72
N LEU A 124 -12.41 3.43 -5.07
CA LEU A 124 -12.36 2.02 -4.68
C LEU A 124 -13.36 1.70 -3.54
N VAL A 125 -13.51 2.61 -2.56
CA VAL A 125 -14.51 2.45 -1.48
C VAL A 125 -15.93 2.51 -2.04
N VAL A 126 -16.21 3.41 -2.98
CA VAL A 126 -17.54 3.52 -3.61
C VAL A 126 -17.92 2.24 -4.35
N LYS A 127 -16.98 1.58 -5.05
CA LYS A 127 -17.22 0.29 -5.73
C LYS A 127 -17.53 -0.88 -4.80
N THR A 128 -17.34 -0.72 -3.49
CA THR A 128 -17.49 -1.78 -2.50
C THR A 128 -18.86 -1.73 -1.80
N LYS A 129 -19.64 -0.66 -2.04
CA LYS A 129 -21.05 -0.56 -1.65
C LYS A 129 -21.95 -1.19 -2.70
#